data_AF-A0A2G9RQM3-F1
#
_entry.id   AF-A0A2G9RQM3-F1
#
_cell.length_a   1.000
_cell.length_b   1.000
_cell.length_c   1.000
_cell.angle_alpha   90.00
_cell.angle_beta   90.00
_cell.angle_gamma   90.00
#
_symmetry.space_group_name_H-M   'P 1'
#
loop_
_entity.id
_entity.type
_entity.pdbx_description
1 polymer ?
#
loop_
_entity_poly.entity_id
_entity_poly.type
_entity_poly.pdbx_seq_one_letter_code
_entity_poly.pdbx_strand_id
1 'polypeptide(L)'
;MCESSKGIAGQKTIAVLLPCLLDKGIMSTVTEVRALSINTLVKISKSAGELLKPHTPKLIPALLESLSVLEPQVLNYLSLRATDQEKAAMDSARLNAAKSSPMMETINMCIQHLDVPVLAELVPRLCELIKSGLGLGTKGGCASVVVSLTTQCPQDLMPYSGKLMSALLSGLSDRNSVVQKSYAFALGHLVRTTRDTSTEKLLQKLSAWYMEKEEPVYRSGCTLTIHAISRYSPDVLKNHSGSISGGIRLYMKELIDITQKALQSPSWKMKAQGAAAMASIAKQQTGSLVPPHLGMVLDTLLQGLPGRTWAGKV
;
A
#
# COMPACT_ATOMS: atom_id res chain seq x y z
N MET A 1 -16.73 -20.76 33.71
CA MET A 1 -16.15 -20.36 32.42
C MET A 1 -17.24 -19.62 31.66
N CYS A 2 -17.14 -18.29 31.52
CA CYS A 2 -18.17 -17.51 30.83
C CYS A 2 -18.00 -17.67 29.31
N GLU A 3 -19.06 -18.09 28.62
CA GLU A 3 -19.10 -18.11 27.16
C GLU A 3 -18.85 -16.70 26.61
N SER A 4 -17.75 -16.56 25.88
CA SER A 4 -17.25 -15.29 25.33
C SER A 4 -18.08 -14.74 24.17
N SER A 5 -19.14 -15.43 23.74
CA SER A 5 -19.87 -15.12 22.50
C SER A 5 -21.28 -14.53 22.67
N LYS A 6 -21.86 -14.44 23.89
CA LYS A 6 -23.28 -14.02 24.07
C LYS A 6 -23.61 -13.18 25.31
N GLY A 7 -22.62 -12.59 25.98
CA GLY A 7 -22.88 -11.79 27.17
C GLY A 7 -23.43 -10.41 26.84
N ILE A 8 -24.74 -10.17 27.01
CA ILE A 8 -25.35 -8.81 27.00
C ILE A 8 -24.56 -7.85 27.90
N ALA A 9 -24.04 -8.36 29.03
CA ALA A 9 -23.15 -7.63 29.92
C ALA A 9 -21.85 -7.20 29.22
N GLY A 10 -21.18 -8.09 28.50
CA GLY A 10 -19.95 -7.78 27.76
C GLY A 10 -20.16 -6.73 26.67
N GLN A 11 -21.27 -6.81 25.93
CA GLN A 11 -21.63 -5.81 24.94
C GLN A 11 -21.86 -4.42 25.58
N LYS A 12 -22.59 -4.36 26.71
CA LYS A 12 -22.79 -3.12 27.47
C LYS A 12 -21.47 -2.56 28.00
N THR A 13 -20.60 -3.42 28.55
CA THR A 13 -19.29 -3.00 29.05
C THR A 13 -18.42 -2.41 27.94
N ILE A 14 -18.35 -3.06 26.78
CA ILE A 14 -17.58 -2.57 25.62
C ILE A 14 -18.14 -1.22 25.14
N ALA A 15 -19.47 -1.10 25.03
CA ALA A 15 -20.12 0.13 24.60
C ALA A 15 -19.86 1.33 25.53
N VAL A 16 -19.68 1.08 26.83
CA VAL A 16 -19.35 2.13 27.82
C VAL A 16 -17.86 2.46 27.81
N LEU A 17 -16.98 1.45 27.73
CA LEU A 17 -15.53 1.64 27.84
C LEU A 17 -14.90 2.24 26.57
N LEU A 18 -15.30 1.75 25.39
CA LEU A 18 -14.65 2.13 24.12
C LEU A 18 -14.64 3.64 23.86
N PRO A 19 -15.75 4.38 24.02
CA PRO A 19 -15.72 5.83 23.80
C PRO A 19 -14.69 6.54 24.69
N CYS A 20 -14.57 6.16 25.96
CA CYS A 20 -13.58 6.77 26.86
C CYS A 20 -12.15 6.48 26.40
N LEU A 21 -11.86 5.23 26.02
CA LEU A 21 -10.54 4.81 25.55
C LEU A 21 -10.16 5.50 24.24
N LEU A 22 -11.11 5.67 23.31
CA LEU A 22 -10.86 6.25 21.98
C LEU A 22 -10.85 7.78 21.99
N ASP A 23 -11.80 8.42 22.66
CA ASP A 23 -11.96 9.86 22.58
C ASP A 23 -11.05 10.61 23.56
N LYS A 24 -10.68 9.96 24.67
CA LYS A 24 -9.86 10.57 25.74
C LYS A 24 -8.55 9.84 26.00
N GLY A 25 -8.57 8.51 25.94
CA GLY A 25 -7.44 7.66 26.30
C GLY A 25 -6.28 7.75 25.32
N ILE A 26 -6.48 7.30 24.08
CA ILE A 26 -5.43 7.29 23.04
C ILE A 26 -4.96 8.70 22.65
N MET A 27 -5.83 9.71 22.82
CA MET A 27 -5.52 11.10 22.53
C MET A 27 -4.96 11.88 23.72
N SER A 28 -4.74 11.24 24.86
CA SER A 28 -4.21 11.90 26.05
C SER A 28 -2.85 12.54 25.79
N THR A 29 -2.58 13.71 26.37
CA THR A 29 -1.24 14.31 26.34
C THR A 29 -0.25 13.52 27.19
N VAL A 30 -0.74 12.76 28.18
CA VAL A 30 0.07 11.95 29.09
C VAL A 30 0.40 10.59 28.46
N THR A 31 1.70 10.32 28.33
CA THR A 31 2.25 9.10 27.71
C THR A 31 1.73 7.81 28.34
N GLU A 32 1.64 7.77 29.66
CA GLU A 32 1.23 6.62 30.47
C GLU A 32 -0.25 6.33 30.28
N VAL A 33 -1.08 7.38 30.20
CA VAL A 33 -2.52 7.25 29.95
C VAL A 33 -2.77 6.73 28.53
N ARG A 34 -2.03 7.25 27.52
CA ARG A 34 -2.10 6.71 26.16
C ARG A 34 -1.70 5.24 26.12
N ALA A 35 -0.55 4.89 26.73
CA ALA A 35 -0.04 3.52 26.76
C ALA A 35 -1.03 2.56 27.44
N LEU A 36 -1.60 2.95 28.59
CA LEU A 36 -2.62 2.16 29.28
C LEU A 36 -3.87 1.97 28.41
N SER A 37 -4.31 3.03 27.74
CA SER A 37 -5.49 2.99 26.88
C SER A 37 -5.28 2.06 25.68
N ILE A 38 -4.14 2.15 25.00
CA ILE A 38 -3.77 1.28 23.87
C ILE A 38 -3.67 -0.18 24.34
N ASN A 39 -2.96 -0.44 25.44
CA ASN A 39 -2.84 -1.79 25.99
C ASN A 39 -4.20 -2.39 26.37
N THR A 40 -5.12 -1.56 26.87
CA THR A 40 -6.48 -1.99 27.18
C THR A 40 -7.27 -2.30 25.91
N LEU A 41 -7.17 -1.46 24.87
CA LEU A 41 -7.80 -1.70 23.57
C LEU A 41 -7.29 -3.01 22.92
N VAL A 42 -5.98 -3.28 23.00
CA VAL A 42 -5.38 -4.53 22.52
C VAL A 42 -6.01 -5.73 23.23
N LYS A 43 -6.09 -5.69 24.57
CA LYS A 43 -6.70 -6.78 25.37
C LYS A 43 -8.18 -6.98 25.03
N ILE A 44 -8.93 -5.89 24.85
CA ILE A 44 -10.34 -5.95 24.41
C ILE A 44 -10.41 -6.61 23.03
N SER A 45 -9.59 -6.22 22.06
CA SER A 45 -9.61 -6.80 20.72
C SER A 45 -9.31 -8.29 20.66
N LYS A 46 -8.42 -8.77 21.53
CA LYS A 46 -8.10 -10.20 21.63
C LYS A 46 -9.22 -11.04 22.27
N SER A 47 -10.11 -10.41 23.03
CA SER A 47 -11.09 -11.12 23.87
C SER A 47 -12.54 -10.94 23.40
N ALA A 48 -12.86 -9.80 22.77
CA ALA A 48 -14.23 -9.39 22.46
C ALA A 48 -14.79 -10.03 21.18
N GLY A 49 -13.93 -10.46 20.25
CA GLY A 49 -14.35 -11.09 18.98
C GLY A 49 -15.40 -10.25 18.24
N GLU A 50 -16.53 -10.89 17.88
CA GLU A 50 -17.62 -10.24 17.13
C GLU A 50 -18.30 -9.09 17.87
N LEU A 51 -18.16 -8.97 19.20
CA LEU A 51 -18.73 -7.87 19.97
C LEU A 51 -18.12 -6.51 19.59
N LEU A 52 -16.98 -6.49 18.89
CA LEU A 52 -16.37 -5.27 18.39
C LEU A 52 -16.96 -4.76 17.08
N LYS A 53 -17.67 -5.59 16.30
CA LYS A 53 -18.19 -5.21 14.97
C LYS A 53 -18.94 -3.86 14.98
N PRO A 54 -19.86 -3.57 15.92
CA PRO A 54 -20.60 -2.30 15.92
C PRO A 54 -19.71 -1.08 16.18
N HIS A 55 -18.52 -1.29 16.74
CA HIS A 55 -17.60 -0.23 17.11
C HIS A 55 -16.47 -0.05 16.10
N THR A 56 -16.24 -1.03 15.22
CA THR A 56 -15.16 -1.02 14.23
C THR A 56 -15.13 0.24 13.35
N PRO A 57 -16.27 0.79 12.87
CA PRO A 57 -16.28 2.03 12.09
C PRO A 57 -15.74 3.26 12.83
N LYS A 58 -15.70 3.25 14.16
CA LYS A 58 -15.09 4.31 14.99
C LYS A 58 -13.68 3.91 15.46
N LEU A 59 -13.49 2.65 15.84
CA LEU A 59 -12.26 2.12 16.39
C LEU A 59 -11.10 2.16 15.37
N ILE A 60 -11.30 1.69 14.14
CA ILE A 60 -10.22 1.65 13.14
C ILE A 60 -9.72 3.06 12.78
N PRO A 61 -10.58 4.03 12.44
CA PRO A 61 -10.13 5.40 12.16
C PRO A 61 -9.34 6.03 13.31
N ALA A 62 -9.86 5.93 14.55
CA ALA A 62 -9.21 6.50 15.72
C ALA A 62 -7.82 5.89 15.98
N LEU A 63 -7.68 4.57 15.81
CA LEU A 63 -6.38 3.90 15.91
C LEU A 63 -5.42 4.34 14.79
N LEU A 64 -5.90 4.49 13.56
CA LEU A 64 -5.10 4.96 12.43
C LEU A 64 -4.56 6.38 12.65
N GLU A 65 -5.39 7.30 13.15
CA GLU A 65 -4.99 8.68 13.47
C GLU A 65 -3.96 8.71 14.60
N SER A 66 -4.07 7.81 15.59
CA SER A 66 -3.12 7.72 16.70
C SER A 66 -1.73 7.20 16.31
N LEU A 67 -1.57 6.57 15.13
CA LEU A 67 -0.27 6.09 14.65
C LEU A 67 0.75 7.23 14.50
N SER A 68 0.31 8.40 14.07
CA SER A 68 1.19 9.57 13.88
C SER A 68 1.49 10.31 15.19
N VAL A 69 0.66 10.12 16.22
CA VAL A 69 0.84 10.77 17.54
C VAL A 69 2.03 10.19 18.31
N LEU A 70 2.36 8.92 18.06
CA LEU A 70 3.41 8.19 18.78
C LEU A 70 4.78 8.22 18.09
N GLU A 71 4.93 9.03 17.04
CA GLU A 71 6.21 9.17 16.35
C GLU A 71 7.25 9.88 17.25
N PRO A 72 8.49 9.34 17.38
CA PRO A 72 9.54 10.00 18.14
C PRO A 72 9.89 11.36 17.53
N GLN A 73 9.61 12.45 18.25
CA GLN A 73 9.83 13.82 17.75
C GLN A 73 11.29 14.10 17.37
N VAL A 74 12.25 13.42 18.01
CA VAL A 74 13.69 13.54 17.69
C VAL A 74 14.00 13.23 16.23
N LEU A 75 13.22 12.34 15.60
CA LEU A 75 13.42 12.00 14.19
C LEU A 75 13.07 13.18 13.28
N ASN A 76 12.14 14.05 13.67
CA ASN A 76 11.82 15.26 12.90
C ASN A 76 13.00 16.22 12.87
N TYR A 77 13.74 16.36 13.98
CA TYR A 77 14.94 17.18 14.00
C TYR A 77 16.05 16.60 13.11
N LEU A 78 16.29 15.29 13.18
CA LEU A 78 17.28 14.61 12.35
C LEU A 78 16.96 14.72 10.86
N SER A 79 15.67 14.73 10.50
CA SER A 79 15.24 14.89 9.10
C SER A 79 15.68 16.21 8.47
N LEU A 80 15.90 17.29 9.24
CA LEU A 80 16.32 18.60 8.71
C LEU A 80 17.76 18.60 8.18
N ARG A 81 18.60 17.67 8.65
CA ARG A 81 20.02 17.57 8.27
C ARG A 81 20.32 16.38 7.37
N ALA A 82 19.32 15.55 7.09
CA ALA A 82 19.44 14.33 6.32
C ALA A 82 19.34 14.60 4.81
N THR A 83 20.07 13.82 4.02
CA THR A 83 19.87 13.72 2.56
C THR A 83 18.47 13.15 2.24
N ASP A 84 17.98 13.33 1.03
CA ASP A 84 16.65 12.81 0.65
C ASP A 84 16.58 11.28 0.71
N GLN A 85 17.70 10.60 0.45
CA GLN A 85 17.80 9.15 0.60
C GLN A 85 17.70 8.71 2.07
N GLU A 86 18.40 9.39 2.98
CA GLU A 86 18.34 9.12 4.42
C GLU A 86 16.96 9.43 5.01
N LYS A 87 16.33 10.54 4.58
CA LYS A 87 14.94 10.87 4.94
C LYS A 87 14.00 9.75 4.53
N ALA A 88 14.09 9.28 3.27
CA ALA A 88 13.24 8.19 2.78
C ALA A 88 13.47 6.88 3.54
N ALA A 89 14.72 6.56 3.90
CA ALA A 89 15.04 5.37 4.71
C ALA A 89 14.47 5.49 6.13
N MET A 90 14.60 6.66 6.76
CA MET A 90 14.05 6.94 8.08
C MET A 90 12.52 6.87 8.09
N ASP A 91 11.87 7.48 7.11
CA ASP A 91 10.42 7.42 6.93
C ASP A 91 9.95 5.98 6.70
N SER A 92 10.69 5.19 5.92
CA SER A 92 10.38 3.77 5.76
C SER A 92 10.47 3.01 7.09
N ALA A 93 11.46 3.32 7.94
CA ALA A 93 11.58 2.73 9.26
C ALA A 93 10.44 3.15 10.19
N ARG A 94 10.07 4.45 10.20
CA ARG A 94 8.93 4.98 10.97
C ARG A 94 7.64 4.29 10.58
N LEU A 95 7.37 4.17 9.29
CA LEU A 95 6.18 3.52 8.80
C LEU A 95 6.17 2.03 9.16
N ASN A 96 7.31 1.34 9.06
CA ASN A 96 7.39 -0.07 9.48
C ASN A 96 7.10 -0.25 10.97
N ALA A 97 7.62 0.63 11.82
CA ALA A 97 7.31 0.64 13.26
C ALA A 97 5.81 0.89 13.53
N ALA A 98 5.18 1.80 12.77
CA ALA A 98 3.74 2.02 12.85
C ALA A 98 2.94 0.76 12.47
N LYS A 99 3.37 0.02 11.42
CA LYS A 99 2.73 -1.24 10.99
C LYS A 99 2.90 -2.38 11.98
N SER A 100 3.99 -2.39 12.77
CA SER A 100 4.21 -3.37 13.84
C SER A 100 3.67 -2.93 15.20
N SER A 101 2.98 -1.79 15.28
CA SER A 101 2.49 -1.24 16.54
C SER A 101 1.31 -2.03 17.11
N PRO A 102 1.07 -1.98 18.43
CA PRO A 102 -0.11 -2.59 19.03
C PRO A 102 -1.44 -2.04 18.50
N MET A 103 -1.45 -0.80 18.00
CA MET A 103 -2.63 -0.20 17.36
C MET A 103 -2.92 -0.88 16.02
N MET A 104 -1.90 -1.10 15.19
CA MET A 104 -2.06 -1.82 13.93
C MET A 104 -2.43 -3.29 14.16
N GLU A 105 -1.87 -3.93 15.19
CA GLU A 105 -2.30 -5.27 15.62
C GLU A 105 -3.80 -5.28 15.95
N THR A 106 -4.26 -4.32 16.75
CA THR A 106 -5.68 -4.17 17.13
C THR A 106 -6.57 -3.97 15.88
N ILE A 107 -6.14 -3.14 14.94
CA ILE A 107 -6.85 -2.93 13.67
C ILE A 107 -6.97 -4.25 12.90
N ASN A 108 -5.87 -4.99 12.73
CA ASN A 108 -5.87 -6.25 12.00
C ASN A 108 -6.77 -7.30 12.65
N MET A 109 -6.86 -7.35 13.98
CA MET A 109 -7.82 -8.22 14.68
C MET A 109 -9.26 -7.82 14.39
N CYS A 110 -9.56 -6.52 14.35
CA CYS A 110 -10.92 -6.05 14.01
C CYS A 110 -11.33 -6.38 12.58
N ILE A 111 -10.37 -6.35 11.63
CA ILE A 111 -10.63 -6.62 10.21
C ILE A 111 -11.17 -8.05 10.00
N GLN A 112 -10.74 -9.02 10.82
CA GLN A 112 -11.17 -10.42 10.71
C GLN A 112 -12.67 -10.63 10.95
N HIS A 113 -13.36 -9.64 11.50
CA HIS A 113 -14.78 -9.71 11.83
C HIS A 113 -15.66 -8.79 10.97
N LEU A 114 -15.09 -8.17 9.93
CA LEU A 114 -15.83 -7.24 9.08
C LEU A 114 -16.77 -7.94 8.10
N ASP A 115 -17.91 -7.31 7.85
CA ASP A 115 -18.90 -7.69 6.85
C ASP A 115 -19.35 -6.47 6.03
N VAL A 116 -20.20 -6.68 5.03
CA VAL A 116 -20.68 -5.63 4.11
C VAL A 116 -21.31 -4.43 4.84
N PRO A 117 -22.25 -4.61 5.81
CA PRO A 117 -22.81 -3.49 6.56
C PRO A 117 -21.76 -2.64 7.28
N VAL A 118 -20.81 -3.27 7.98
CA VAL A 118 -19.77 -2.53 8.70
C VAL A 118 -18.83 -1.80 7.73
N LEU A 119 -18.52 -2.41 6.57
CA LEU A 119 -17.74 -1.76 5.52
C LEU A 119 -18.45 -0.54 4.92
N ALA A 120 -19.79 -0.55 4.85
CA ALA A 120 -20.57 0.59 4.39
C ALA A 120 -20.33 1.85 5.24
N GLU A 121 -20.14 1.67 6.55
CA GLU A 121 -19.86 2.74 7.50
C GLU A 121 -18.36 3.09 7.59
N LEU A 122 -17.49 2.08 7.51
CA LEU A 122 -16.04 2.25 7.65
C LEU A 122 -15.38 2.90 6.42
N VAL A 123 -15.77 2.47 5.21
CA VAL A 123 -15.10 2.89 3.96
C VAL A 123 -15.13 4.41 3.73
N PRO A 124 -16.25 5.13 3.95
CA PRO A 124 -16.27 6.59 3.80
C PRO A 124 -15.23 7.28 4.68
N ARG A 125 -15.13 6.89 5.95
CA ARG A 125 -14.14 7.43 6.91
C ARG A 125 -12.71 7.08 6.51
N LEU A 126 -12.49 5.84 6.06
CA LEU A 126 -11.18 5.42 5.56
C LEU A 126 -10.78 6.23 4.31
N CYS A 127 -11.72 6.50 3.40
CA CYS A 127 -11.48 7.35 2.24
C CYS A 127 -11.08 8.77 2.62
N GLU A 128 -11.71 9.34 3.66
CA GLU A 128 -11.33 10.65 4.19
C GLU A 128 -9.90 10.63 4.73
N LEU A 129 -9.57 9.68 5.62
CA LEU A 129 -8.22 9.54 6.16
C LEU A 129 -7.15 9.32 5.07
N ILE A 130 -7.45 8.56 4.02
CA ILE A 130 -6.54 8.35 2.89
C ILE A 130 -6.24 9.67 2.16
N LYS A 131 -7.24 10.54 2.01
CA LYS A 131 -7.13 11.80 1.24
C LYS A 131 -6.58 12.96 2.06
N SER A 132 -7.05 13.12 3.30
CA SER A 132 -6.78 14.30 4.15
C SER A 132 -6.05 13.97 5.45
N GLY A 133 -5.81 12.69 5.76
CA GLY A 133 -5.10 12.29 6.97
C GLY A 133 -3.70 12.93 7.06
N LEU A 134 -3.37 13.43 8.24
CA LEU A 134 -2.08 14.06 8.52
C LEU A 134 -1.09 13.02 9.05
N GLY A 135 0.17 13.11 8.62
CA GLY A 135 1.25 12.25 9.08
C GLY A 135 1.48 10.98 8.25
N LEU A 136 2.73 10.51 8.29
CA LEU A 136 3.19 9.34 7.56
C LEU A 136 2.53 8.06 8.10
N GLY A 137 2.47 7.91 9.42
CA GLY A 137 1.84 6.78 10.10
C GLY A 137 0.38 6.58 9.71
N THR A 138 -0.42 7.66 9.71
CA THR A 138 -1.84 7.62 9.35
C THR A 138 -2.04 7.19 7.90
N LYS A 139 -1.39 7.87 6.94
CA LYS A 139 -1.51 7.57 5.51
C LYS A 139 -1.04 6.15 5.18
N GLY A 140 0.18 5.79 5.60
CA GLY A 140 0.72 4.47 5.34
C GLY A 140 -0.01 3.35 6.10
N GLY A 141 -0.57 3.65 7.26
CA GLY A 141 -1.48 2.78 7.99
C GLY A 141 -2.78 2.52 7.22
N CYS A 142 -3.42 3.56 6.68
CA CYS A 142 -4.61 3.42 5.85
C CYS A 142 -4.36 2.54 4.63
N ALA A 143 -3.24 2.75 3.94
CA ALA A 143 -2.83 1.90 2.81
C ALA A 143 -2.66 0.43 3.23
N SER A 144 -2.11 0.17 4.43
CA SER A 144 -1.96 -1.18 4.96
C SER A 144 -3.30 -1.82 5.30
N VAL A 145 -4.25 -1.05 5.86
CA VAL A 145 -5.62 -1.50 6.11
C VAL A 145 -6.32 -1.89 4.81
N VAL A 146 -6.18 -1.09 3.74
CA VAL A 146 -6.76 -1.43 2.43
C VAL A 146 -6.19 -2.76 1.90
N VAL A 147 -4.88 -3.00 2.07
CA VAL A 147 -4.26 -4.29 1.70
C VAL A 147 -4.86 -5.42 2.54
N SER A 148 -4.93 -5.26 3.88
CA SER A 148 -5.51 -6.27 4.78
C SER A 148 -6.95 -6.60 4.39
N LEU A 149 -7.80 -5.59 4.14
CA LEU A 149 -9.17 -5.77 3.67
C LEU A 149 -9.23 -6.56 2.36
N THR A 150 -8.37 -6.21 1.40
CA THR A 150 -8.30 -6.89 0.09
C THR A 150 -7.94 -8.37 0.25
N THR A 151 -7.11 -8.70 1.23
CA THR A 151 -6.67 -10.08 1.47
C THR A 151 -7.64 -10.90 2.34
N GLN A 152 -8.29 -10.27 3.32
CA GLN A 152 -9.07 -10.97 4.34
C GLN A 152 -10.56 -11.09 3.98
N CYS A 153 -11.14 -10.08 3.33
CA CYS A 153 -12.57 -10.05 2.98
C CYS A 153 -12.79 -9.52 1.55
N PRO A 154 -12.18 -10.13 0.51
CA PRO A 154 -12.21 -9.60 -0.86
C PRO A 154 -13.63 -9.47 -1.45
N GLN A 155 -14.53 -10.41 -1.14
CA GLN A 155 -15.90 -10.42 -1.65
C GLN A 155 -16.72 -9.26 -1.06
N ASP A 156 -16.64 -9.07 0.25
CA ASP A 156 -17.36 -8.01 0.96
C ASP A 156 -16.80 -6.62 0.60
N LEU A 157 -15.51 -6.53 0.24
CA LEU A 157 -14.86 -5.29 -0.19
C LEU A 157 -15.22 -4.87 -1.63
N MET A 158 -15.64 -5.81 -2.49
CA MET A 158 -15.86 -5.55 -3.92
C MET A 158 -16.78 -4.35 -4.22
N PRO A 159 -17.92 -4.14 -3.53
CA PRO A 159 -18.80 -2.99 -3.75
C PRO A 159 -18.13 -1.62 -3.46
N TYR A 160 -17.08 -1.62 -2.64
CA TYR A 160 -16.42 -0.43 -2.13
C TYR A 160 -15.07 -0.15 -2.79
N SER A 161 -14.49 -1.15 -3.45
CA SER A 161 -13.11 -1.11 -3.95
C SER A 161 -12.85 0.05 -4.93
N GLY A 162 -13.82 0.42 -5.78
CA GLY A 162 -13.68 1.57 -6.67
C GLY A 162 -13.57 2.92 -5.95
N LYS A 163 -14.24 3.08 -4.80
CA LYS A 163 -14.14 4.29 -3.96
C LYS A 163 -12.77 4.38 -3.31
N LEU A 164 -12.28 3.27 -2.75
CA LEU A 164 -10.95 3.17 -2.16
C LEU A 164 -9.84 3.39 -3.20
N MET A 165 -9.98 2.83 -4.40
CA MET A 165 -9.06 3.05 -5.53
C MET A 165 -8.97 4.55 -5.86
N SER A 166 -10.11 5.22 -5.97
CA SER A 166 -10.18 6.66 -6.23
C SER A 166 -9.55 7.50 -5.11
N ALA A 167 -9.67 7.06 -3.85
CA ALA A 167 -9.01 7.70 -2.72
C ALA A 167 -7.48 7.51 -2.77
N LEU A 168 -7.00 6.28 -3.01
CA LEU A 168 -5.56 5.97 -3.08
C LEU A 168 -4.85 6.67 -4.26
N LEU A 169 -5.57 7.07 -5.31
CA LEU A 169 -4.97 7.89 -6.37
C LEU A 169 -4.39 9.22 -5.85
N SER A 170 -4.93 9.80 -4.77
CA SER A 170 -4.44 11.09 -4.26
C SER A 170 -3.03 11.01 -3.64
N GLY A 171 -2.61 9.84 -3.16
CA GLY A 171 -1.28 9.66 -2.58
C GLY A 171 -0.20 9.28 -3.58
N LEU A 172 -0.54 9.05 -4.85
CA LEU A 172 0.46 8.79 -5.90
C LEU A 172 1.29 10.03 -6.23
N SER A 173 0.75 11.23 -5.97
CA SER A 173 1.45 12.50 -6.11
C SER A 173 1.90 13.10 -4.77
N ASP A 174 1.98 12.28 -3.71
CA ASP A 174 2.45 12.74 -2.41
C ASP A 174 3.93 13.14 -2.47
N ARG A 175 4.33 14.16 -1.71
CA ARG A 175 5.74 14.60 -1.63
C ARG A 175 6.62 13.56 -0.95
N ASN A 176 6.05 12.75 -0.06
CA ASN A 176 6.76 11.69 0.61
C ASN A 176 6.75 10.41 -0.23
N SER A 177 7.93 9.96 -0.68
CA SER A 177 8.08 8.77 -1.53
C SER A 177 7.65 7.47 -0.84
N VAL A 178 7.69 7.40 0.49
CA VAL A 178 7.22 6.25 1.28
C VAL A 178 5.69 6.16 1.27
N VAL A 179 5.00 7.31 1.28
CA VAL A 179 3.55 7.37 1.10
C VAL A 179 3.18 6.93 -0.31
N GLN A 180 3.84 7.47 -1.34
CA GLN A 180 3.61 7.04 -2.74
C GLN A 180 3.74 5.52 -2.89
N LYS A 181 4.85 4.96 -2.39
CA LYS A 181 5.12 3.52 -2.46
C LYS A 181 4.05 2.70 -1.73
N SER A 182 3.58 3.19 -0.58
CA SER A 182 2.54 2.50 0.19
C SER A 182 1.18 2.52 -0.51
N TYR A 183 0.81 3.64 -1.13
CA TYR A 183 -0.46 3.77 -1.85
C TYR A 183 -0.44 3.00 -3.17
N ALA A 184 0.66 3.06 -3.90
CA ALA A 184 0.90 2.23 -5.09
C ALA A 184 0.83 0.74 -4.76
N PHE A 185 1.46 0.31 -3.65
CA PHE A 185 1.36 -1.06 -3.15
C PHE A 185 -0.09 -1.46 -2.83
N ALA A 186 -0.84 -0.59 -2.14
CA ALA A 186 -2.25 -0.83 -1.84
C ALA A 186 -3.11 -0.93 -3.11
N LEU A 187 -2.90 -0.06 -4.10
CA LEU A 187 -3.56 -0.16 -5.40
C LEU A 187 -3.23 -1.48 -6.11
N GLY A 188 -1.97 -1.90 -6.10
CA GLY A 188 -1.53 -3.16 -6.72
C GLY A 188 -2.23 -4.39 -6.15
N HIS A 189 -2.57 -4.38 -4.86
CA HIS A 189 -3.43 -5.42 -4.27
C HIS A 189 -4.90 -5.20 -4.62
N LEU A 190 -5.43 -3.99 -4.41
CA LEU A 190 -6.85 -3.66 -4.50
C LEU A 190 -7.46 -3.89 -5.89
N VAL A 191 -6.67 -3.75 -6.97
CA VAL A 191 -7.19 -3.93 -8.34
C VAL A 191 -7.82 -5.31 -8.60
N ARG A 192 -7.47 -6.33 -7.81
CA ARG A 192 -8.07 -7.67 -7.92
C ARG A 192 -9.53 -7.74 -7.45
N THR A 193 -9.98 -6.79 -6.63
CA THR A 193 -11.35 -6.72 -6.11
C THR A 193 -12.16 -5.61 -6.78
N THR A 194 -11.64 -5.00 -7.85
CA THR A 194 -12.29 -3.90 -8.57
C THR A 194 -12.88 -4.41 -9.88
N ARG A 195 -13.97 -3.79 -10.34
CA ARG A 195 -14.56 -4.10 -11.65
C ARG A 195 -13.59 -3.73 -12.76
N ASP A 196 -13.58 -4.49 -13.86
CA ASP A 196 -12.72 -4.24 -15.02
C ASP A 196 -12.80 -2.80 -15.52
N THR A 197 -14.01 -2.25 -15.64
CA THR A 197 -14.23 -0.84 -16.02
C THR A 197 -13.55 0.19 -15.10
N SER A 198 -13.37 -0.13 -13.82
CA SER A 198 -12.65 0.73 -12.87
C SER A 198 -11.14 0.57 -13.03
N THR A 199 -10.67 -0.65 -13.23
CA THR A 199 -9.28 -0.98 -13.53
C THR A 199 -8.81 -0.31 -14.83
N GLU A 200 -9.60 -0.36 -15.90
CA GLU A 200 -9.31 0.33 -17.16
C GLU A 200 -9.16 1.84 -16.96
N LYS A 201 -10.10 2.47 -16.24
CA LYS A 201 -10.04 3.90 -15.93
C LYS A 201 -8.80 4.27 -15.11
N LEU A 202 -8.41 3.42 -14.16
CA LEU A 202 -7.16 3.60 -13.42
C LEU A 202 -5.95 3.57 -14.37
N LEU A 203 -5.84 2.53 -15.20
CA LEU A 203 -4.72 2.37 -16.13
C LEU A 203 -4.64 3.50 -17.15
N GLN A 204 -5.78 3.93 -17.71
CA GLN A 204 -5.85 5.09 -18.60
C GLN A 204 -5.39 6.37 -17.90
N LYS A 205 -5.82 6.60 -16.65
CA LYS A 205 -5.41 7.77 -15.88
C LYS A 205 -3.91 7.77 -15.55
N LEU A 206 -3.34 6.62 -15.17
CA LEU A 206 -1.90 6.48 -14.95
C LEU A 206 -1.11 6.73 -16.25
N SER A 207 -1.62 6.27 -17.39
CA SER A 207 -1.02 6.54 -18.69
C SER A 207 -1.06 8.03 -19.03
N ALA A 208 -2.21 8.69 -18.85
CA ALA A 208 -2.38 10.11 -19.11
C ALA A 208 -1.48 10.96 -18.20
N TRP A 209 -1.47 10.69 -16.89
CA TRP A 209 -0.61 11.39 -15.93
C TRP A 209 0.87 11.26 -16.28
N TYR A 210 1.31 10.07 -16.67
CA TYR A 210 2.70 9.84 -17.03
C TYR A 210 3.11 10.58 -18.32
N MET A 211 2.19 10.76 -19.28
CA MET A 211 2.43 11.50 -20.53
C MET A 211 2.37 13.01 -20.36
N GLU A 212 1.34 13.50 -19.66
CA GLU A 212 0.99 14.92 -19.61
C GLU A 212 1.65 15.66 -18.44
N LYS A 213 2.07 14.95 -17.39
CA LYS A 213 2.71 15.55 -16.21
C LYS A 213 4.21 15.31 -16.25
N GLU A 214 4.96 16.39 -16.41
CA GLU A 214 6.41 16.34 -16.48
C GLU A 214 7.05 16.18 -15.09
N GLU A 215 6.34 16.49 -14.01
CA GLU A 215 6.91 16.45 -12.67
C GLU A 215 7.28 15.01 -12.27
N PRO A 216 8.50 14.77 -11.76
CA PRO A 216 8.99 13.42 -11.42
C PRO A 216 8.08 12.64 -10.47
N VAL A 217 7.33 13.36 -9.63
CA VAL A 217 6.37 12.83 -8.67
C VAL A 217 5.29 11.97 -9.34
N TYR A 218 4.75 12.42 -10.48
CA TYR A 218 3.72 11.69 -11.22
C TYR A 218 4.29 10.47 -11.93
N ARG A 219 5.49 10.61 -12.53
CA ARG A 219 6.18 9.50 -13.19
C ARG A 219 6.51 8.36 -12.21
N SER A 220 7.03 8.72 -11.04
CA SER A 220 7.29 7.78 -9.93
C SER A 220 6.02 7.08 -9.48
N GLY A 221 4.95 7.84 -9.16
CA GLY A 221 3.67 7.28 -8.70
C GLY A 221 3.04 6.31 -9.71
N CYS A 222 3.08 6.64 -11.01
CA CYS A 222 2.58 5.77 -12.07
C CYS A 222 3.41 4.48 -12.17
N THR A 223 4.74 4.60 -12.22
CA THR A 223 5.66 3.47 -12.35
C THR A 223 5.54 2.51 -11.16
N LEU A 224 5.50 3.04 -9.93
CA LEU A 224 5.32 2.25 -8.72
C LEU A 224 3.99 1.50 -8.73
N THR A 225 2.91 2.13 -9.22
CA THR A 225 1.58 1.52 -9.26
C THR A 225 1.52 0.39 -10.28
N ILE A 226 2.02 0.61 -11.51
CA ILE A 226 2.10 -0.43 -12.54
C ILE A 226 3.00 -1.60 -12.08
N HIS A 227 4.13 -1.30 -11.44
CA HIS A 227 5.00 -2.32 -10.84
C HIS A 227 4.28 -3.12 -9.73
N ALA A 228 3.51 -2.46 -8.87
CA ALA A 228 2.75 -3.14 -7.84
C ALA A 228 1.65 -4.02 -8.43
N ILE A 229 0.91 -3.54 -9.43
CA ILE A 229 -0.11 -4.34 -10.14
C ILE A 229 0.54 -5.56 -10.80
N SER A 230 1.66 -5.39 -11.52
CA SER A 230 2.34 -6.51 -12.18
C SER A 230 2.88 -7.56 -11.23
N ARG A 231 3.27 -7.15 -10.01
CA ARG A 231 3.80 -8.05 -8.98
C ARG A 231 2.71 -8.75 -8.19
N TYR A 232 1.62 -8.05 -7.84
CA TYR A 232 0.63 -8.54 -6.88
C TYR A 232 -0.70 -8.94 -7.51
N SER A 233 -0.98 -8.51 -8.74
CA SER A 233 -2.18 -8.86 -9.52
C SER A 233 -1.85 -9.06 -11.01
N PRO A 234 -0.92 -9.98 -11.35
CA PRO A 234 -0.43 -10.16 -12.72
C PRO A 234 -1.52 -10.62 -13.71
N ASP A 235 -2.52 -11.35 -13.22
CA ASP A 235 -3.71 -11.78 -13.95
C ASP A 235 -4.57 -10.59 -14.40
N VAL A 236 -4.80 -9.63 -13.49
CA VAL A 236 -5.51 -8.38 -13.81
C VAL A 236 -4.77 -7.60 -14.88
N LEU A 237 -3.44 -7.47 -14.76
CA LEU A 237 -2.61 -6.80 -15.77
C LEU A 237 -2.71 -7.49 -17.13
N LYS A 238 -2.68 -8.83 -17.15
CA LYS A 238 -2.79 -9.63 -18.37
C LYS A 238 -4.15 -9.45 -19.05
N ASN A 239 -5.24 -9.45 -18.28
CA ASN A 239 -6.60 -9.29 -18.83
C ASN A 239 -6.82 -7.89 -19.42
N HIS A 240 -6.09 -6.89 -18.92
CA HIS A 240 -6.14 -5.51 -19.40
C HIS A 240 -4.96 -5.17 -20.32
N SER A 241 -4.27 -6.18 -20.86
CA SER A 241 -3.07 -5.96 -21.68
C SER A 241 -3.36 -5.12 -22.91
N GLY A 242 -4.58 -5.14 -23.47
CA GLY A 242 -4.99 -4.25 -24.57
C GLY A 242 -4.90 -2.77 -24.20
N SER A 243 -5.39 -2.39 -23.02
CA SER A 243 -5.31 -1.04 -22.46
C SER A 243 -3.87 -0.65 -22.09
N ILE A 244 -3.03 -1.64 -21.76
CA ILE A 244 -1.62 -1.47 -21.36
C ILE A 244 -0.65 -1.58 -22.55
N SER A 245 -1.06 -2.13 -23.70
CA SER A 245 -0.20 -2.31 -24.89
C SER A 245 0.20 -0.96 -25.51
N GLY A 246 -0.64 0.07 -25.33
CA GLY A 246 -0.21 1.46 -25.45
C GLY A 246 0.86 1.79 -24.42
N GLY A 247 0.54 1.61 -23.13
CA GLY A 247 1.39 1.85 -21.96
C GLY A 247 2.80 1.20 -21.94
N ILE A 248 2.98 -0.06 -22.34
CA ILE A 248 4.31 -0.71 -22.31
C ILE A 248 5.29 -0.02 -23.27
N ARG A 249 4.82 0.51 -24.41
CA ARG A 249 5.64 1.41 -25.26
C ARG A 249 5.95 2.73 -24.58
N LEU A 250 5.03 3.23 -23.78
CA LEU A 250 5.14 4.51 -23.08
C LEU A 250 6.12 4.46 -21.90
N TYR A 251 6.19 3.35 -21.17
CA TYR A 251 7.11 3.14 -20.04
C TYR A 251 8.44 2.50 -20.44
N MET A 252 8.70 2.39 -21.75
CA MET A 252 9.74 1.53 -22.26
C MET A 252 11.14 1.97 -21.81
N LYS A 253 11.41 3.28 -21.80
CA LYS A 253 12.70 3.82 -21.36
C LYS A 253 13.00 3.51 -19.89
N GLU A 254 12.02 3.70 -19.00
CA GLU A 254 12.16 3.45 -17.56
C GLU A 254 12.17 1.95 -17.25
N LEU A 255 11.37 1.15 -17.95
CA LEU A 255 11.43 -0.30 -17.84
C LEU A 255 12.80 -0.83 -18.27
N ILE A 256 13.37 -0.26 -19.34
CA ILE A 256 14.74 -0.58 -19.78
C ILE A 256 15.76 -0.15 -18.72
N ASP A 257 15.68 1.06 -18.16
CA ASP A 257 16.61 1.52 -17.13
C ASP A 257 16.55 0.67 -15.85
N ILE A 258 15.35 0.29 -15.39
CA ILE A 258 15.16 -0.59 -14.23
C ILE A 258 15.73 -1.98 -14.50
N THR A 259 15.43 -2.56 -15.67
CA THR A 259 15.93 -3.89 -16.04
C THR A 259 17.43 -3.88 -16.30
N GLN A 260 17.99 -2.79 -16.82
CA GLN A 260 19.43 -2.57 -16.96
C GLN A 260 20.13 -2.57 -15.60
N LYS A 261 19.61 -1.81 -14.63
CA LYS A 261 20.12 -1.81 -13.25
C LYS A 261 20.02 -3.20 -12.60
N ALA A 262 18.92 -3.92 -12.84
CA ALA A 262 18.74 -5.28 -12.34
C ALA A 262 19.75 -6.27 -12.97
N LEU A 263 20.03 -6.14 -14.27
CA LEU A 263 21.02 -6.96 -15.01
C LEU A 263 22.46 -6.69 -14.56
N GLN A 264 22.77 -5.46 -14.15
CA GLN A 264 24.08 -5.09 -13.60
C GLN A 264 24.25 -5.45 -12.10
N SER A 265 23.19 -5.93 -11.44
CA SER A 265 23.24 -6.27 -10.01
C SER A 265 24.24 -7.41 -9.71
N PRO A 266 24.99 -7.38 -8.59
CA PRO A 266 25.82 -8.50 -8.17
C PRO A 266 25.00 -9.74 -7.75
N SER A 267 23.69 -9.59 -7.53
CA SER A 267 22.80 -10.69 -7.15
C SER A 267 22.27 -11.44 -8.37
N TRP A 268 22.58 -12.74 -8.47
CA TRP A 268 22.08 -13.61 -9.54
C TRP A 268 20.54 -13.62 -9.64
N LYS A 269 19.83 -13.65 -8.50
CA LYS A 269 18.36 -13.61 -8.49
C LYS A 269 17.82 -12.33 -9.12
N MET A 270 18.49 -11.19 -8.85
CA MET A 270 18.11 -9.90 -9.43
C MET A 270 18.44 -9.84 -10.93
N LYS A 271 19.60 -10.37 -11.35
CA LYS A 271 19.96 -10.50 -12.78
C LYS A 271 18.94 -11.34 -13.55
N ALA A 272 18.60 -12.51 -13.03
CA ALA A 272 17.63 -13.42 -13.64
C ALA A 272 16.24 -12.77 -13.75
N GLN A 273 15.81 -12.04 -12.71
CA GLN A 273 14.56 -11.29 -12.73
C GLN A 273 14.57 -10.14 -13.76
N GLY A 274 15.69 -9.40 -13.85
CA GLY A 274 15.89 -8.36 -14.86
C GLY A 274 15.85 -8.91 -16.29
N ALA A 275 16.55 -10.02 -16.54
CA ALA A 275 16.54 -10.71 -17.83
C ALA A 275 15.15 -11.23 -18.22
N ALA A 276 14.42 -11.85 -17.28
CA ALA A 276 13.07 -12.34 -17.51
C ALA A 276 12.09 -11.20 -17.81
N ALA A 277 12.21 -10.07 -17.10
CA ALA A 277 11.43 -8.87 -17.36
C ALA A 277 11.73 -8.30 -18.75
N MET A 278 13.00 -8.20 -19.14
CA MET A 278 13.40 -7.74 -20.47
C MET A 278 12.90 -8.66 -21.59
N ALA A 279 12.96 -9.98 -21.39
CA ALA A 279 12.40 -10.96 -22.32
C ALA A 279 10.88 -10.82 -22.46
N SER A 280 10.18 -10.50 -21.36
CA SER A 280 8.74 -10.25 -21.38
C SER A 280 8.39 -8.97 -22.16
N ILE A 281 9.17 -7.89 -21.97
CA ILE A 281 9.04 -6.64 -22.74
C ILE A 281 9.21 -6.92 -24.23
N ALA A 282 10.27 -7.64 -24.61
CA ALA A 282 10.53 -7.98 -26.00
C ALA A 282 9.41 -8.84 -26.62
N LYS A 283 8.92 -9.86 -25.90
CA LYS A 283 7.83 -10.73 -26.37
C LYS A 283 6.51 -9.98 -26.53
N GLN A 284 6.15 -9.13 -25.57
CA GLN A 284 4.90 -8.36 -25.61
C GLN A 284 4.91 -7.24 -26.65
N GLN A 285 6.09 -6.89 -27.18
CA GLN A 285 6.28 -5.81 -28.17
C GLN A 285 6.80 -6.33 -29.51
N THR A 286 6.60 -7.63 -29.80
CA THR A 286 7.03 -8.24 -31.06
C THR A 286 6.40 -7.50 -32.25
N GLY A 287 7.23 -6.94 -33.13
CA GLY A 287 6.82 -6.13 -34.28
C GLY A 287 6.50 -4.65 -33.99
N SER A 288 6.59 -4.21 -32.73
CA SER A 288 6.31 -2.84 -32.29
C SER A 288 7.51 -2.15 -31.60
N LEU A 289 8.60 -2.89 -31.35
CA LEU A 289 9.84 -2.37 -30.79
C LEU A 289 10.67 -1.65 -31.87
N VAL A 290 10.64 -0.32 -31.87
CA VAL A 290 11.33 0.54 -32.86
C VAL A 290 12.44 1.37 -32.20
N PRO A 291 13.40 1.92 -32.96
CA PRO A 291 14.39 2.87 -32.43
C PRO A 291 13.72 4.06 -31.71
N PRO A 292 14.30 4.61 -30.62
CA PRO A 292 15.57 4.23 -29.98
C PRO A 292 15.46 3.04 -29.02
N HIS A 293 14.25 2.63 -28.64
CA HIS A 293 13.99 1.63 -27.60
C HIS A 293 14.52 0.23 -27.96
N LEU A 294 14.42 -0.16 -29.24
CA LEU A 294 15.05 -1.39 -29.74
C LEU A 294 16.56 -1.39 -29.47
N GLY A 295 17.25 -0.28 -29.75
CA GLY A 295 18.68 -0.12 -29.48
C GLY A 295 18.98 -0.21 -27.99
N MET A 296 18.21 0.49 -27.16
CA MET A 296 18.40 0.46 -25.70
C MET A 296 18.20 -0.93 -25.09
N VAL A 297 17.19 -1.70 -25.56
CA VAL A 297 16.97 -3.10 -25.13
C VAL A 297 18.14 -3.98 -25.55
N LEU A 298 18.58 -3.87 -26.81
CA LEU A 298 19.70 -4.64 -27.35
C LEU A 298 21.00 -4.32 -26.60
N ASP A 299 21.33 -3.05 -26.41
CA ASP A 299 22.52 -2.61 -25.66
C ASP A 299 22.49 -3.12 -24.22
N THR A 300 21.34 -3.05 -23.57
CA THR A 300 21.17 -3.54 -22.19
C THR A 300 21.34 -5.05 -22.10
N LEU A 301 20.79 -5.81 -23.06
CA LEU A 301 20.98 -7.26 -23.13
C LEU A 301 22.44 -7.62 -23.44
N LEU A 302 23.08 -6.91 -24.37
CA LEU A 302 24.49 -7.08 -24.71
C LEU A 302 25.40 -6.81 -23.50
N GLN A 303 25.11 -5.78 -22.70
CA GLN A 303 25.82 -5.50 -21.43
C GLN A 303 25.57 -6.56 -20.36
N GLY A 304 24.42 -7.25 -20.41
CA GLY A 304 24.06 -8.33 -19.49
C GLY A 304 24.63 -9.71 -19.86
N LEU A 305 25.07 -9.91 -21.11
CA LEU A 305 25.69 -11.16 -21.59
C LEU A 305 27.04 -11.49 -20.93
N PRO A 306 27.97 -10.54 -20.70
CA PRO A 306 29.20 -10.83 -19.99
C PRO A 306 28.93 -11.06 -18.49
N GLY A 307 28.92 -12.32 -18.07
CA GLY A 307 28.79 -12.72 -16.67
C GLY A 307 28.17 -14.11 -16.49
N ARG A 308 27.89 -14.50 -15.24
CA ARG A 308 27.19 -15.76 -14.92
C ARG A 308 25.80 -15.72 -15.56
N THR A 309 25.50 -16.66 -16.46
CA THR A 309 24.24 -16.76 -17.22
C THR A 309 23.35 -17.94 -16.81
N TRP A 310 23.77 -18.75 -15.83
CA TRP A 310 22.95 -19.83 -15.28
C TRP A 310 23.16 -20.04 -13.77
N ALA A 311 22.17 -20.64 -13.11
CA ALA A 311 22.27 -21.04 -11.71
C ALA A 311 23.20 -22.27 -11.61
N GLY A 312 24.34 -22.09 -10.95
CA GLY A 312 25.28 -23.18 -10.65
C GLY A 312 26.28 -23.49 -11.77
N LYS A 313 27.39 -22.75 -11.83
CA LYS A 313 28.75 -23.31 -11.76
C LYS A 313 29.75 -22.18 -11.45
N VAL A 314 30.83 -22.61 -10.79
CA VAL A 314 31.92 -21.90 -10.08
C VAL A 314 32.23 -20.50 -10.60
#